data_AF-A0A972EY60-F1
#
_entry.id   AF-A0A972EY60-F1
#
_cell.length_a   1.000
_cell.length_b   1.000
_cell.length_c   1.000
_cell.angle_alpha   90.00
_cell.angle_beta   90.00
_cell.angle_gamma   90.00
#
_symmetry.space_group_name_H-M   'P 1'
#
loop_
_entity.id
_entity.type
_entity.pdbx_description
1 polymer ?
#
loop_
_entity_poly.entity_id
_entity_poly.type
_entity_poly.pdbx_seq_one_letter_code
_entity_poly.pdbx_strand_id
1 'polypeptide(L)'
;ANLDPDLQAEIGAKISGMSGVRDVTRIRIRRAGPFRMVDCTIETSPHLSLYKAHELADQVEESITAGHKDIDTVFVHVEPYRRESVSMLIPVKTVNGLESVIHEHFGRAPYFAFVRLDRDEVTLEDFFYNEFLDEKIHIGVKIIKAFSGAGVDVLFTKQIGELAFSLLKERFVDIYLVEGAPTVREIVDAYRNNLLQKLHAPTHGLEESEAGRIQESANTEETV
;
A
#
# COMPACT_ATOMS: atom_id res chain seq x y z
N ALA A 1 -18.66 -5.84 28.05
CA ALA A 1 -17.72 -5.18 28.98
C ALA A 1 -16.52 -6.09 29.13
N ASN A 2 -15.29 -5.57 29.01
CA ASN A 2 -14.10 -6.36 29.37
C ASN A 2 -14.12 -6.53 30.89
N LEU A 3 -14.22 -7.78 31.32
CA LEU A 3 -14.53 -8.13 32.70
C LEU A 3 -13.32 -8.04 33.64
N ASP A 4 -12.11 -7.93 33.09
CA ASP A 4 -10.86 -7.97 33.85
C ASP A 4 -9.69 -7.33 33.04
N PRO A 5 -9.43 -6.02 33.19
CA PRO A 5 -8.35 -5.33 32.48
C PRO A 5 -6.94 -5.81 32.86
N ASP A 6 -6.75 -6.23 34.12
CA ASP A 6 -5.45 -6.68 34.62
C ASP A 6 -5.08 -8.02 33.98
N LEU A 7 -6.03 -8.97 33.97
CA LEU A 7 -5.86 -10.25 33.27
C LEU A 7 -5.67 -10.05 31.76
N GLN A 8 -6.36 -9.07 31.16
CA GLN A 8 -6.17 -8.75 29.75
C GLN A 8 -4.74 -8.27 29.45
N ALA A 9 -4.19 -7.39 30.29
CA ALA A 9 -2.83 -6.89 30.15
C ALA A 9 -1.79 -7.99 30.38
N GLU A 10 -2.00 -8.85 31.38
CA GLU A 10 -1.16 -10.01 31.66
C GLU A 10 -1.10 -10.97 30.46
N ILE A 11 -2.27 -11.38 29.96
CA ILE A 11 -2.37 -12.25 28.77
C ILE A 11 -1.70 -11.58 27.57
N GLY A 12 -1.96 -10.29 27.33
CA GLY A 12 -1.37 -9.56 26.21
C GLY A 12 0.16 -9.50 26.27
N ALA A 13 0.73 -9.21 27.44
CA ALA A 13 2.18 -9.20 27.63
C ALA A 13 2.80 -10.59 27.38
N LYS A 14 2.12 -11.65 27.83
CA LYS A 14 2.58 -13.03 27.62
C LYS A 14 2.60 -13.43 26.15
N ILE A 15 1.50 -13.18 25.43
CA ILE A 15 1.39 -13.51 23.99
C ILE A 15 2.38 -12.69 23.16
N SER A 16 2.54 -11.40 23.47
CA SER A 16 3.44 -10.50 22.73
C SER A 16 4.91 -10.93 22.79
N GLY A 17 5.30 -11.71 23.81
CA GLY A 17 6.64 -12.28 23.93
C GLY A 17 6.89 -13.53 23.10
N MET A 18 5.87 -14.08 22.42
CA MET A 18 5.98 -15.34 21.69
C MET A 18 6.57 -15.14 20.29
N SER A 19 7.54 -16.00 19.93
CA SER A 19 8.13 -15.97 18.59
C SER A 19 7.08 -16.21 17.51
N GLY A 20 7.00 -15.31 16.53
CA GLY A 20 6.05 -15.39 15.43
C GLY A 20 4.82 -14.49 15.61
N VAL A 21 4.55 -14.03 16.84
CA VAL A 21 3.60 -12.94 17.11
C VAL A 21 4.31 -11.61 16.85
N ARG A 22 3.73 -10.77 15.99
CA ARG A 22 4.19 -9.39 15.77
C ARG A 22 3.45 -8.40 16.64
N ASP A 23 2.13 -8.57 16.77
CA ASP A 23 1.28 -7.71 17.59
C ASP A 23 0.05 -8.47 18.11
N VAL A 24 -0.57 -7.95 19.17
CA VAL A 24 -1.82 -8.46 19.74
C VAL A 24 -2.85 -7.33 19.72
N THR A 25 -3.64 -7.29 18.65
CA THR A 25 -4.53 -6.14 18.37
C THR A 25 -5.81 -6.15 19.18
N ARG A 26 -6.21 -7.32 19.69
CA ARG A 26 -7.46 -7.45 20.45
C ARG A 26 -7.36 -8.61 21.44
N ILE A 27 -7.84 -8.34 22.66
CA ILE A 27 -8.13 -9.36 23.66
C ILE A 27 -9.48 -9.03 24.30
N ARG A 28 -10.38 -10.00 24.33
CA ARG A 28 -11.68 -9.91 24.97
C ARG A 28 -11.88 -11.08 25.91
N ILE A 29 -12.23 -10.77 27.14
CA ILE A 29 -12.51 -11.77 28.16
C ILE A 29 -14.01 -11.74 28.46
N ARG A 30 -14.66 -12.90 28.28
CA ARG A 30 -16.08 -13.11 28.56
C ARG A 30 -16.21 -14.10 29.72
N ARG A 31 -17.27 -13.96 30.52
CA ARG A 31 -17.57 -14.87 31.63
C ARG A 31 -18.84 -15.65 31.36
N ALA A 32 -18.80 -16.95 31.57
CA ALA A 32 -19.93 -17.86 31.51
C ALA A 32 -19.94 -18.73 32.79
N GLY A 33 -20.69 -18.29 33.79
CA GLY A 33 -20.70 -18.95 35.10
C GLY A 33 -19.34 -18.87 35.81
N PRO A 34 -18.77 -20.01 36.28
CA PRO A 34 -17.46 -20.02 36.92
C PRO A 34 -16.30 -19.90 35.93
N PHE A 35 -16.56 -20.06 34.63
CA PHE A 35 -15.53 -20.10 33.59
C PHE A 35 -15.42 -18.80 32.82
N ARG A 36 -14.23 -18.54 32.30
CA ARG A 36 -13.90 -17.46 31.40
C ARG A 36 -13.57 -17.99 30.02
N MET A 37 -13.86 -17.18 29.02
CA MET A 37 -13.54 -17.43 27.63
C MET A 37 -12.76 -16.25 27.07
N VAL A 38 -11.64 -16.54 26.41
CA VAL A 38 -10.77 -15.53 25.80
C VAL A 38 -10.91 -15.57 24.29
N ASP A 39 -11.07 -14.40 23.69
CA ASP A 39 -11.07 -14.16 22.24
C ASP A 39 -9.91 -13.18 21.99
N CYS A 40 -8.87 -13.63 21.31
CA CYS A 40 -7.72 -12.79 20.97
C CYS A 40 -7.39 -12.83 19.49
N THR A 41 -6.92 -11.70 18.97
CA THR A 41 -6.39 -11.56 17.62
C THR A 41 -4.90 -11.29 17.70
N ILE A 42 -4.11 -12.09 17.00
CA ILE A 42 -2.66 -11.93 16.86
C ILE A 42 -2.32 -11.61 15.40
N GLU A 43 -1.35 -10.74 15.21
CA GLU A 43 -0.81 -10.42 13.90
C GLU A 43 0.54 -11.11 13.68
N THR A 44 0.77 -11.62 12.46
CA THR A 44 1.95 -12.42 12.12
C THR A 44 2.57 -12.01 10.78
N SER A 45 3.70 -12.59 10.38
CA SER A 45 4.25 -12.30 9.04
C SER A 45 3.26 -12.67 7.92
N PRO A 46 3.07 -11.84 6.87
CA PRO A 46 2.21 -12.17 5.73
C PRO A 46 2.72 -13.38 4.92
N HIS A 47 3.97 -13.80 5.13
CA HIS A 47 4.58 -14.98 4.51
C HIS A 47 4.51 -16.23 5.40
N LEU A 48 3.87 -16.15 6.58
CA LEU A 48 3.68 -17.30 7.45
C LEU A 48 2.73 -18.29 6.76
N SER A 49 3.14 -19.54 6.62
CA SER A 49 2.28 -20.56 6.01
C SER A 49 1.06 -20.85 6.90
N LEU A 50 -0.05 -21.28 6.29
CA LEU A 50 -1.27 -21.62 7.02
C LEU A 50 -1.02 -22.66 8.13
N TYR A 51 -0.17 -23.65 7.87
CA TYR A 51 0.20 -24.65 8.87
C TYR A 51 0.92 -24.03 10.06
N LYS A 52 1.89 -23.15 9.81
CA LYS A 52 2.63 -22.44 10.88
C LYS A 52 1.73 -21.45 11.64
N ALA A 53 0.75 -20.84 10.98
CA ALA A 53 -0.24 -20.00 11.62
C ALA A 53 -1.11 -20.80 12.61
N HIS A 54 -1.55 -22.00 12.23
CA HIS A 54 -2.26 -22.90 13.13
C HIS A 54 -1.39 -23.35 14.32
N GLU A 55 -0.14 -23.78 14.09
CA GLU A 55 0.77 -24.14 15.19
C GLU A 55 0.97 -22.97 16.18
N LEU A 56 1.06 -21.75 15.69
CA LEU A 56 1.19 -20.57 16.54
C LEU A 56 -0.09 -20.29 17.34
N ALA A 57 -1.26 -20.47 16.72
CA ALA A 57 -2.54 -20.35 17.43
C ALA A 57 -2.63 -21.36 18.58
N ASP A 58 -2.30 -22.62 18.34
CA ASP A 58 -2.29 -23.68 19.36
C ASP A 58 -1.34 -23.34 20.52
N GLN A 59 -0.14 -22.84 20.21
CA GLN A 59 0.82 -22.40 21.24
C GLN A 59 0.27 -21.25 22.09
N VAL A 60 -0.47 -20.31 21.47
CA VAL A 60 -1.09 -19.19 22.19
C VAL A 60 -2.21 -19.70 23.10
N GLU A 61 -3.05 -20.61 22.62
CA GLU A 61 -4.12 -21.24 23.42
C GLU A 61 -3.54 -21.98 24.63
N GLU A 62 -2.51 -22.80 24.43
CA GLU A 62 -1.84 -23.55 25.49
C GLU A 62 -1.17 -22.60 26.50
N SER A 63 -0.50 -21.55 26.02
CA SER A 63 0.14 -20.54 26.87
C SER A 63 -0.86 -19.86 27.81
N ILE A 64 -2.07 -19.54 27.33
CA ILE A 64 -3.11 -18.89 28.13
C ILE A 64 -3.72 -19.89 29.13
N THR A 65 -4.15 -21.05 28.65
CA THR A 65 -4.83 -22.05 29.49
C THR A 65 -3.94 -22.62 30.59
N ALA A 66 -2.64 -22.83 30.32
CA ALA A 66 -1.69 -23.30 31.33
C ALA A 66 -1.48 -22.31 32.49
N GLY A 67 -1.69 -21.00 32.25
CA GLY A 67 -1.55 -19.95 33.26
C GLY A 67 -2.79 -19.75 34.13
N HIS A 68 -3.98 -20.15 33.67
CA HIS A 68 -5.25 -19.74 34.26
C HIS A 68 -6.29 -20.86 34.26
N LYS A 69 -6.48 -21.49 35.42
CA LYS A 69 -7.43 -22.61 35.59
C LYS A 69 -8.90 -22.23 35.47
N ASP A 70 -9.22 -20.94 35.54
CA ASP A 70 -10.58 -20.42 35.37
C ASP A 70 -10.89 -20.00 33.92
N ILE A 71 -9.94 -20.15 32.99
CA ILE A 71 -10.14 -20.00 31.55
C ILE A 71 -10.37 -21.39 30.94
N ASP A 72 -11.57 -21.62 30.42
CA ASP A 72 -11.99 -22.90 29.87
C ASP A 72 -11.74 -22.99 28.35
N THR A 73 -11.98 -21.89 27.64
CA THR A 73 -11.88 -21.84 26.18
C THR A 73 -11.12 -20.59 25.73
N VAL A 74 -10.24 -20.75 24.75
CA VAL A 74 -9.51 -19.66 24.09
C VAL A 74 -9.76 -19.77 22.60
N PHE A 75 -10.06 -18.65 21.95
CA PHE A 75 -10.14 -18.54 20.49
C PHE A 75 -9.04 -17.59 20.01
N VAL A 76 -8.19 -18.08 19.11
CA VAL A 76 -7.12 -17.28 18.52
C VAL A 76 -7.41 -17.02 17.05
N HIS A 77 -7.55 -15.75 16.70
CA HIS A 77 -7.59 -15.30 15.31
C HIS A 77 -6.19 -14.89 14.88
N VAL A 78 -5.67 -15.53 13.83
CA VAL A 78 -4.38 -15.18 13.23
C VAL A 78 -4.63 -14.35 11.99
N GLU A 79 -4.11 -13.13 12.00
CA GLU A 79 -4.18 -12.20 10.88
C GLU A 79 -2.75 -11.87 10.39
N PRO A 80 -2.55 -11.60 9.09
CA PRO A 80 -1.28 -11.08 8.62
C PRO A 80 -1.11 -9.65 9.14
N TYR A 81 0.02 -9.37 9.76
CA TYR A 81 0.49 -8.04 10.11
C TYR A 81 0.53 -7.21 8.84
N ARG A 82 -0.44 -6.31 8.70
CA ARG A 82 -0.39 -5.30 7.66
C ARG A 82 0.62 -4.27 8.12
N ARG A 83 1.80 -4.27 7.51
CA ARG A 83 2.52 -3.00 7.43
C ARG A 83 1.55 -2.03 6.78
N GLU A 84 1.30 -0.89 7.38
CA GLU A 84 0.67 0.27 6.73
C GLU A 84 1.61 0.83 5.66
N SER A 85 2.20 -0.06 4.83
CA SER A 85 3.13 0.29 3.77
C SER A 85 2.31 0.55 2.51
N VAL A 86 2.36 1.77 2.02
CA VAL A 86 1.72 2.17 0.75
C VAL A 86 2.79 2.16 -0.33
N SER A 87 2.57 1.36 -1.37
CA SER A 87 3.45 1.32 -2.54
C SER A 87 2.97 2.32 -3.58
N MET A 88 3.84 3.24 -3.95
CA MET A 88 3.55 4.43 -4.73
C MET A 88 4.30 4.41 -6.06
N LEU A 89 3.59 4.78 -7.12
CA LEU A 89 4.15 4.99 -8.45
C LEU A 89 4.10 6.47 -8.80
N ILE A 90 5.22 7.04 -9.24
CA ILE A 90 5.31 8.46 -9.61
C ILE A 90 6.02 8.58 -10.97
N PRO A 91 5.37 9.08 -12.03
CA PRO A 91 6.01 9.40 -13.30
C PRO A 91 6.93 10.61 -13.12
N VAL A 92 8.21 10.51 -13.48
CA VAL A 92 9.20 11.58 -13.25
C VAL A 92 9.98 11.93 -14.51
N LYS A 93 10.49 13.17 -14.55
CA LYS A 93 11.28 13.70 -15.68
C LYS A 93 12.71 13.16 -15.70
N THR A 94 13.31 12.95 -14.53
CA THR A 94 14.72 12.59 -14.34
C THR A 94 14.88 11.62 -13.18
N VAL A 95 15.98 10.86 -13.17
CA VAL A 95 16.35 9.96 -12.07
C VAL A 95 17.28 10.70 -11.10
N ASN A 96 16.69 11.37 -10.10
CA ASN A 96 17.41 12.13 -9.06
C ASN A 96 16.93 11.78 -7.64
N GLY A 97 16.71 10.49 -7.39
CA GLY A 97 16.23 10.02 -6.09
C GLY A 97 14.85 10.61 -5.73
N LEU A 98 14.66 10.95 -4.45
CA LEU A 98 13.43 11.63 -3.98
C LEU A 98 13.29 13.08 -4.46
N GLU A 99 14.35 13.66 -5.03
CA GLU A 99 14.34 15.01 -5.62
C GLU A 99 13.94 15.00 -7.10
N SER A 100 13.56 13.82 -7.63
CA SER A 100 13.03 13.69 -8.99
C SER A 100 11.73 14.45 -9.13
N VAL A 101 11.61 15.28 -10.16
CA VAL A 101 10.41 16.11 -10.41
C VAL A 101 9.38 15.31 -11.20
N ILE A 102 8.11 15.43 -10.82
CA ILE A 102 6.99 14.77 -11.50
C ILE A 102 6.88 15.17 -12.98
N HIS A 103 6.55 14.21 -13.83
CA HIS A 103 6.27 14.42 -15.24
C HIS A 103 4.80 14.83 -15.46
N GLU A 104 4.54 15.59 -16.53
CA GLU A 104 3.20 16.11 -16.86
C GLU A 104 2.18 15.00 -17.14
N HIS A 105 2.63 13.95 -17.84
CA HIS A 105 1.74 12.92 -18.34
C HIS A 105 2.24 11.53 -17.96
N PHE A 106 1.36 10.71 -17.36
CA PHE A 106 1.67 9.35 -16.92
C PHE A 106 2.27 8.51 -18.06
N GLY A 107 1.55 8.36 -19.17
CA GLY A 107 1.97 7.49 -20.27
C GLY A 107 3.22 7.95 -21.03
N ARG A 108 3.61 9.23 -20.93
CA ARG A 108 4.75 9.80 -21.68
C ARG A 108 5.96 10.05 -20.79
N ALA A 109 5.85 9.74 -19.50
CA ALA A 109 6.96 9.94 -18.60
C ALA A 109 8.14 9.05 -19.02
N PRO A 110 9.36 9.59 -19.07
CA PRO A 110 10.53 8.79 -19.42
C PRO A 110 10.91 7.80 -18.33
N TYR A 111 10.58 8.11 -17.07
CA TYR A 111 10.88 7.27 -15.93
C TYR A 111 9.70 7.19 -14.95
N PHE A 112 9.67 6.13 -14.16
CA PHE A 112 8.74 5.91 -13.07
C PHE A 112 9.51 5.57 -11.79
N ALA A 113 9.31 6.37 -10.75
CA ALA A 113 9.84 6.10 -9.42
C ALA A 113 8.87 5.19 -8.64
N PHE A 114 9.39 4.12 -8.05
CA PHE A 114 8.67 3.27 -7.11
C PHE A 114 9.10 3.60 -5.68
N VAL A 115 8.14 4.05 -4.88
CA VAL A 115 8.38 4.47 -3.50
C VAL A 115 7.52 3.64 -2.57
N ARG A 116 8.11 3.09 -1.52
CA ARG A 116 7.37 2.52 -0.39
C ARG A 116 7.34 3.55 0.73
N LEU A 117 6.13 3.90 1.16
CA LEU A 117 5.90 4.68 2.37
C LEU A 117 5.43 3.72 3.46
N ASP A 118 6.28 3.44 4.44
CA ASP A 118 5.86 2.89 5.74
C ASP A 118 5.40 4.04 6.66
N ARG A 119 4.96 3.77 7.91
CA ARG A 119 4.39 4.79 8.83
C ARG A 119 5.14 6.13 8.81
N ASP A 120 6.46 6.09 8.99
CA ASP A 120 7.30 7.29 9.04
C ASP A 120 8.45 7.27 8.02
N GLU A 121 8.76 6.09 7.48
CA GLU A 121 9.92 5.89 6.61
C GLU A 121 9.53 5.87 5.12
N VAL A 122 10.28 6.63 4.32
CA VAL A 122 10.12 6.68 2.86
C VAL A 122 11.32 5.98 2.25
N THR A 123 11.06 4.90 1.52
CA THR A 123 12.08 4.13 0.80
C THR A 123 11.83 4.25 -0.70
N LEU A 124 12.82 4.72 -1.44
CA LEU A 124 12.82 4.67 -2.90
C LEU A 124 13.35 3.29 -3.33
N GLU A 125 12.48 2.44 -3.86
CA GLU A 125 12.84 1.06 -4.19
C GLU A 125 13.59 0.95 -5.51
N ASP A 126 13.09 1.63 -6.56
CA ASP A 126 13.70 1.57 -7.89
C ASP A 126 13.19 2.70 -8.82
N PHE A 127 13.84 2.82 -9.98
CA PHE A 127 13.34 3.55 -11.13
C PHE A 127 13.20 2.63 -12.35
N PHE A 128 12.07 2.74 -13.04
CA PHE A 128 11.86 2.07 -14.32
C PHE A 128 11.90 3.07 -15.46
N TYR A 129 12.61 2.72 -16.53
CA TYR A 129 12.57 3.48 -17.76
C TYR A 129 11.37 3.05 -18.60
N ASN A 130 10.76 4.01 -19.28
CA ASN A 130 9.61 3.75 -20.13
C ASN A 130 10.08 3.21 -21.50
N GLU A 131 10.04 1.89 -21.66
CA GLU A 131 10.36 1.20 -22.92
C GLU A 131 9.39 1.52 -24.06
N PHE A 132 8.25 2.13 -23.76
CA PHE A 132 7.15 2.32 -24.69
C PHE A 132 7.03 3.76 -25.18
N LEU A 133 8.03 4.63 -24.95
CA LEU A 133 7.98 6.03 -25.39
C LEU A 133 7.78 6.19 -26.91
N ASP A 134 8.43 5.31 -27.70
CA ASP A 134 8.35 5.36 -29.16
C ASP A 134 7.06 4.70 -29.72
N GLU A 135 6.24 4.13 -28.84
CA GLU A 135 5.03 3.43 -29.23
C GLU A 135 3.87 4.39 -29.50
N LYS A 136 3.09 4.08 -30.54
CA LYS A 136 2.09 5.05 -31.05
C LYS A 136 0.85 5.17 -30.18
N ILE A 137 0.43 4.09 -29.52
CA ILE A 137 -0.88 3.99 -28.87
C ILE A 137 -0.77 3.13 -27.60
N HIS A 138 -1.62 3.44 -26.62
CA HIS A 138 -1.82 2.64 -25.40
C HIS A 138 -0.58 2.52 -24.52
N ILE A 139 0.33 3.50 -24.57
CA ILE A 139 1.56 3.51 -23.77
C ILE A 139 1.25 3.30 -22.29
N GLY A 140 0.30 4.07 -21.73
CA GLY A 140 -0.14 3.91 -20.34
C GLY A 140 -0.63 2.51 -20.00
N VAL A 141 -1.36 1.85 -20.90
CA VAL A 141 -1.83 0.47 -20.72
C VAL A 141 -0.66 -0.53 -20.76
N LYS A 142 0.30 -0.33 -21.67
CA LYS A 142 1.51 -1.17 -21.76
C LYS A 142 2.35 -1.06 -20.49
N ILE A 143 2.55 0.16 -20.00
CA ILE A 143 3.21 0.47 -18.72
C ILE A 143 2.53 -0.29 -17.57
N ILE A 144 1.21 -0.16 -17.42
CA ILE A 144 0.45 -0.85 -16.35
C ILE A 144 0.58 -2.38 -16.46
N LYS A 145 0.62 -2.93 -17.68
CA LYS A 145 0.82 -4.37 -17.90
C LYS A 145 2.24 -4.81 -17.54
N ALA A 146 3.26 -4.03 -17.85
CA ALA A 146 4.65 -4.31 -17.50
C ALA A 146 4.87 -4.36 -15.98
N PHE A 147 4.18 -3.50 -15.23
CA PHE A 147 4.29 -3.42 -13.77
C PHE A 147 3.43 -4.42 -12.98
N SER A 148 2.69 -5.31 -13.65
CA SER A 148 1.66 -6.16 -13.00
C SER A 148 2.18 -7.08 -11.87
N GLY A 149 3.49 -7.20 -11.65
CA GLY A 149 4.09 -7.95 -10.54
C GLY A 149 4.49 -7.11 -9.32
N ALA A 150 4.68 -5.80 -9.46
CA ALA A 150 5.00 -4.89 -8.35
C ALA A 150 3.67 -4.28 -7.87
N GLY A 151 3.15 -4.74 -6.74
CA GLY A 151 1.86 -4.25 -6.20
C GLY A 151 1.92 -2.75 -5.93
N VAL A 152 1.35 -1.94 -6.82
CA VAL A 152 1.19 -0.49 -6.64
C VAL A 152 -0.17 -0.24 -6.03
N ASP A 153 -0.20 0.47 -4.90
CA ASP A 153 -1.44 0.87 -4.23
C ASP A 153 -1.90 2.24 -4.72
N VAL A 154 -0.95 3.14 -5.01
CA VAL A 154 -1.21 4.54 -5.36
C VAL A 154 -0.39 5.00 -6.56
N LEU A 155 -1.03 5.69 -7.50
CA LEU A 155 -0.39 6.47 -8.57
C LEU A 155 -0.57 7.96 -8.32
N PHE A 156 0.51 8.72 -8.45
CA PHE A 156 0.47 10.19 -8.50
C PHE A 156 0.69 10.65 -9.92
N THR A 157 -0.12 11.57 -10.44
CA THR A 157 0.06 12.10 -11.79
C THR A 157 -0.60 13.45 -11.95
N LYS A 158 -0.10 14.27 -12.89
CA LYS A 158 -0.79 15.51 -13.30
C LYS A 158 -1.85 15.23 -14.35
N GLN A 159 -1.59 14.26 -15.24
CA GLN A 159 -2.51 13.86 -16.31
C GLN A 159 -2.52 12.35 -16.52
N ILE A 160 -3.71 11.82 -16.76
CA ILE A 160 -3.96 10.43 -17.12
C ILE A 160 -5.15 10.33 -18.08
N GLY A 161 -4.96 9.53 -19.14
CA GLY A 161 -6.00 9.24 -20.12
C GLY A 161 -6.95 8.12 -19.66
N GLU A 162 -8.13 8.08 -20.27
CA GLU A 162 -9.25 7.19 -19.93
C GLU A 162 -8.87 5.71 -19.76
N LEU A 163 -8.19 5.10 -20.73
CA LEU A 163 -7.86 3.67 -20.67
C LEU A 163 -6.92 3.31 -19.52
N ALA A 164 -5.91 4.15 -19.28
CA ALA A 164 -4.98 3.93 -18.18
C ALA A 164 -5.67 4.11 -16.83
N PHE A 165 -6.53 5.12 -16.72
CA PHE A 165 -7.34 5.36 -15.52
C PHE A 165 -8.24 4.17 -15.20
N SER A 166 -9.02 3.70 -16.17
CA SER A 166 -9.95 2.57 -15.98
C SER A 166 -9.22 1.29 -15.57
N LEU A 167 -8.11 0.96 -16.25
CA LEU A 167 -7.35 -0.25 -15.95
C LEU A 167 -6.70 -0.22 -14.55
N LEU A 168 -6.22 0.94 -14.11
CA LEU A 168 -5.69 1.11 -12.76
C LEU A 168 -6.78 0.98 -11.69
N LYS A 169 -7.98 1.53 -11.95
CA LYS A 169 -9.14 1.38 -11.05
C LYS A 169 -9.63 -0.06 -10.94
N GLU A 170 -9.66 -0.81 -12.04
CA GLU A 170 -9.97 -2.25 -12.02
C GLU A 170 -8.97 -3.06 -11.17
N ARG A 171 -7.74 -2.55 -11.02
CA ARG A 171 -6.70 -3.11 -10.16
C ARG A 171 -6.66 -2.52 -8.76
N PHE A 172 -7.68 -1.75 -8.38
CA PHE A 172 -7.80 -1.10 -7.07
C PHE A 172 -6.68 -0.10 -6.76
N VAL A 173 -6.06 0.48 -7.78
CA VAL A 173 -5.05 1.53 -7.60
C VAL A 173 -5.74 2.87 -7.40
N ASP A 174 -5.39 3.54 -6.30
CA ASP A 174 -5.81 4.91 -6.05
C ASP A 174 -4.97 5.88 -6.86
N ILE A 175 -5.60 6.92 -7.39
CA ILE A 175 -4.94 7.88 -8.29
C ILE A 175 -5.12 9.25 -7.70
N TYR A 176 -4.03 9.99 -7.51
CA TYR A 176 -4.03 11.34 -6.95
C TYR A 176 -3.52 12.34 -7.98
N LEU A 177 -4.25 13.45 -8.08
CA LEU A 177 -3.85 14.59 -8.89
C LEU A 177 -2.76 15.38 -8.17
N VAL A 178 -1.72 15.73 -8.91
CA VAL A 178 -0.63 16.58 -8.44
C VAL A 178 -0.61 17.86 -9.27
N GLU A 179 -0.47 19.00 -8.61
CA GLU A 179 -0.35 20.32 -9.24
C GLU A 179 1.09 20.82 -9.19
N GLY A 180 1.44 21.75 -10.10
CA GLY A 180 2.79 22.33 -10.13
C GLY A 180 3.86 21.36 -10.65
N ALA A 181 5.09 21.49 -10.16
CA ALA A 181 6.20 20.61 -10.50
C ALA A 181 6.96 20.13 -9.24
N PRO A 182 6.26 19.52 -8.26
CA PRO A 182 6.87 19.08 -7.03
C PRO A 182 7.82 17.89 -7.25
N THR A 183 8.71 17.70 -6.28
CA THR A 183 9.57 16.51 -6.20
C THR A 183 8.79 15.31 -5.66
N VAL A 184 9.33 14.11 -5.86
CA VAL A 184 8.83 12.88 -5.25
C VAL A 184 8.68 13.02 -3.74
N ARG A 185 9.64 13.64 -3.05
CA ARG A 185 9.57 13.90 -1.60
C ARG A 185 8.35 14.73 -1.24
N GLU A 186 8.15 15.86 -1.91
CA GLU A 186 7.04 16.77 -1.64
C GLU A 186 5.68 16.10 -1.88
N ILE A 187 5.58 15.24 -2.90
CA ILE A 187 4.37 14.45 -3.19
C ILE A 187 4.08 13.47 -2.05
N VAL A 188 5.08 12.73 -1.59
CA VAL A 188 4.93 11.77 -0.49
C VAL A 188 4.52 12.49 0.80
N ASP A 189 5.15 13.64 1.09
CA ASP A 189 4.80 14.45 2.26
C ASP A 189 3.38 15.03 2.14
N ALA A 190 2.96 15.51 0.97
CA ALA A 190 1.59 15.98 0.74
C ALA A 190 0.55 14.86 0.88
N TYR A 191 0.87 13.64 0.42
CA TYR A 191 0.03 12.45 0.62
C TYR A 191 -0.13 12.11 2.10
N ARG A 192 0.99 12.05 2.84
CA ARG A 192 1.01 11.76 4.28
C ARG A 192 0.14 12.76 5.07
N ASN A 193 0.13 14.02 4.65
CA ASN A 193 -0.68 15.08 5.26
C ASN A 193 -2.11 15.17 4.71
N ASN A 194 -2.54 14.24 3.85
CA ASN A 194 -3.86 14.22 3.21
C ASN A 194 -4.20 15.50 2.42
N LEU A 195 -3.20 16.11 1.77
CA LEU A 195 -3.35 17.37 1.04
C LEU A 195 -3.60 17.18 -0.46
N LEU A 196 -3.54 15.95 -0.97
CA LEU A 196 -3.70 15.64 -2.38
C LEU A 196 -5.12 15.21 -2.73
N GLN A 197 -5.62 15.66 -3.88
CA GLN A 197 -6.94 15.30 -4.36
C GLN A 197 -6.92 13.94 -5.06
N LYS A 198 -7.79 13.02 -4.61
CA LYS A 198 -8.02 11.75 -5.28
C LYS A 198 -8.85 11.94 -6.55
N LEU A 199 -8.41 11.34 -7.66
CA LEU A 199 -9.13 11.33 -8.92
C LEU A 199 -10.20 10.22 -8.96
N HIS A 200 -11.40 10.63 -9.38
CA HIS A 200 -12.56 9.77 -9.60
C HIS A 200 -12.92 9.59 -11.08
N ALA A 201 -12.32 10.37 -11.97
CA ALA A 201 -12.46 10.31 -13.42
C ALA A 201 -11.11 10.60 -14.11
N PRO A 202 -10.91 10.18 -15.37
CA PRO A 202 -9.70 10.53 -16.14
C PRO A 202 -9.61 12.03 -16.41
N THR A 203 -8.40 12.52 -16.68
CA THR A 203 -8.16 13.95 -16.97
C THR A 203 -8.47 14.35 -18.42
N HIS A 204 -8.46 13.38 -19.34
CA HIS A 204 -8.74 13.61 -20.75
C HIS A 204 -9.22 12.31 -21.42
N GLY A 205 -9.98 12.47 -22.49
CA GLY A 205 -10.57 11.35 -23.25
C GLY A 205 -9.62 10.77 -24.30
N LEU A 206 -10.06 9.69 -24.96
CA LEU A 206 -9.31 9.01 -26.02
C LEU A 206 -8.90 9.94 -27.18
N GLU A 207 -9.78 10.85 -27.60
CA GLU A 207 -9.53 11.76 -28.72
C GLU A 207 -8.45 12.82 -28.40
N GLU A 208 -8.39 13.27 -27.15
CA GLU A 208 -7.42 14.28 -26.68
C GLU A 208 -6.01 13.69 -26.47
N SER A 209 -5.92 12.42 -26.08
CA SER A 209 -4.63 11.69 -26.02
C SER A 209 -3.92 11.65 -27.38
N GLU A 210 -4.69 11.65 -28.48
CA GLU A 210 -4.16 11.70 -29.85
C GLU A 210 -3.81 13.12 -30.30
N ALA A 211 -4.54 14.14 -29.83
CA ALA A 211 -4.33 15.54 -30.19
C ALA A 211 -3.10 16.19 -29.52
N GLY A 212 -2.85 15.90 -28.23
CA GLY A 212 -1.63 16.37 -27.52
C GLY A 212 -0.31 15.85 -28.12
N ARG A 213 -0.39 14.92 -29.08
CA ARG A 213 0.73 14.43 -29.90
C ARG A 213 1.26 15.51 -30.88
N ILE A 214 0.39 16.35 -31.42
CA ILE A 214 0.75 17.29 -32.51
C ILE A 214 1.46 18.53 -31.96
N GLN A 215 1.08 19.02 -30.79
CA GLN A 215 1.66 20.25 -30.20
C GLN A 215 3.05 20.05 -29.57
N GLU A 216 3.33 18.92 -28.90
CA GLU A 216 4.66 18.70 -28.28
C GLU A 216 5.75 18.34 -29.31
N SER A 217 5.37 17.66 -30.39
CA SER A 217 6.28 17.37 -31.50
C SER A 217 6.72 18.66 -32.20
N ALA A 218 5.80 19.62 -32.38
CA ALA A 218 6.09 20.93 -32.96
C ALA A 218 6.99 21.81 -32.07
N ASN A 219 6.79 21.78 -30.75
CA ASN A 219 7.64 22.55 -29.81
C ASN A 219 9.08 22.00 -29.69
N THR A 220 9.29 20.72 -30.00
CA THR A 220 10.64 20.12 -29.97
C THR A 220 11.46 20.49 -31.22
N GLU A 221 10.80 20.74 -32.36
CA GLU A 221 11.47 21.16 -33.60
C GLU A 221 11.84 22.66 -33.64
N GLU A 222 11.20 23.53 -32.85
CA GLU A 222 11.52 24.98 -32.80
C GLU A 222 12.68 25.36 -31.87
N THR A 223 13.27 24.42 -31.12
CA THR A 223 14.36 24.70 -30.16
C THR A 223 15.75 24.22 -30.63
N VAL A 224 15.93 23.89 -31.92
CA VAL A 224 17.24 23.48 -32.49
C VAL A 224 17.80 24.56 -33.43
#